data_AF-A0A965ASP2-F1
#
_entry.id   AF-A0A965ASP2-F1
#
_cell.length_a   1.000
_cell.length_b   1.000
_cell.length_c   1.000
_cell.angle_alpha   90.00
_cell.angle_beta   90.00
_cell.angle_gamma   90.00
#
_symmetry.space_group_name_H-M   'P 1'
#
loop_
_entity.id
_entity.type
_entity.pdbx_description
1 polymer ?
#
loop_
_entity_poly.entity_id
_entity_poly.type
_entity_poly.pdbx_seq_one_letter_code
_entity_poly.pdbx_strand_id
1 'polypeptide(L)'
;MADSKAKAKEVNKSAEIRKVASSMKAKGEKPRPVTIIATLKKQGIEVSSPQVSMVLKRMGFRPQRRRKGGKAAAPRAAAKKIARVKTPVKISVDDLLAAKKVAEKFGSADNAIKVLEALKRFEG
;
A
#
# COMPACT_ATOMS: atom_id res chain seq x y z
N MET A 1 12.71 6.62 -29.81
CA MET A 1 12.09 5.58 -30.65
C MET A 1 10.77 5.20 -30.03
N ALA A 2 9.69 5.44 -30.76
CA ALA A 2 8.31 5.31 -30.31
C ALA A 2 7.88 3.84 -30.19
N ASP A 3 6.83 3.67 -29.40
CA ASP A 3 6.05 2.47 -29.10
C ASP A 3 5.87 1.49 -30.26
N SER A 4 6.02 0.20 -29.93
CA SER A 4 5.38 -0.90 -30.64
C SER A 4 4.69 -1.83 -29.66
N LYS A 5 3.43 -1.49 -29.39
CA LYS A 5 2.40 -2.29 -28.74
C LYS A 5 2.16 -3.57 -29.57
N ALA A 6 2.60 -4.72 -29.09
CA ALA A 6 2.06 -6.00 -29.51
C ALA A 6 1.10 -6.50 -28.42
N LYS A 7 -0.17 -6.68 -28.80
CA LYS A 7 -1.26 -7.23 -27.99
C LYS A 7 -0.90 -8.66 -27.54
N ALA A 8 -0.13 -8.80 -26.48
CA ALA A 8 -0.12 -10.03 -25.71
C ALA A 8 -1.49 -10.14 -25.06
N LYS A 9 -2.17 -11.30 -25.19
CA LYS A 9 -3.28 -11.70 -24.32
C LYS A 9 -2.96 -11.15 -22.94
N GLU A 10 -3.80 -10.27 -22.41
CA GLU A 10 -3.57 -9.63 -21.12
C GLU A 10 -3.70 -10.71 -20.05
N VAL A 11 -2.65 -11.51 -19.89
CA VAL A 11 -2.61 -12.61 -18.95
C VAL A 11 -2.75 -11.96 -17.60
N ASN A 12 -3.89 -12.22 -16.95
CA ASN A 12 -4.15 -11.70 -15.63
C ASN A 12 -3.12 -12.29 -14.67
N LYS A 13 -2.04 -11.54 -14.42
CA LYS A 13 -0.89 -11.97 -13.61
C LYS A 13 -1.33 -12.49 -12.26
N SER A 14 -2.36 -11.88 -11.66
CA SER A 14 -2.92 -12.31 -10.38
C SER A 14 -3.61 -13.67 -10.46
N ALA A 15 -4.30 -13.99 -11.56
CA ALA A 15 -4.94 -15.28 -11.73
C ALA A 15 -3.90 -16.41 -11.83
N GLU A 16 -2.80 -16.19 -12.55
CA GLU A 16 -1.73 -17.18 -12.69
C GLU A 16 -0.99 -17.42 -11.37
N ILE A 17 -0.71 -16.37 -10.59
CA ILE A 17 -0.15 -16.52 -9.23
C ILE A 17 -1.03 -17.43 -8.36
N ARG A 18 -2.35 -17.27 -8.43
CA ARG A 18 -3.30 -18.09 -7.66
C ARG A 18 -3.27 -19.55 -8.11
N LYS A 19 -3.27 -19.82 -9.42
CA LYS A 19 -3.19 -21.19 -9.96
C LYS A 19 -1.93 -21.91 -9.51
N VAL A 20 -0.77 -21.25 -9.63
CA VAL A 20 0.52 -21.82 -9.21
C VAL A 20 0.53 -22.07 -7.71
N ALA A 21 0.10 -21.10 -6.90
CA ALA A 21 0.09 -21.24 -5.45
C ALA A 21 -0.88 -22.33 -4.96
N SER A 22 -2.07 -22.48 -5.58
CA SER A 22 -2.99 -23.59 -5.31
C SER A 22 -2.39 -24.93 -5.69
N SER A 23 -1.69 -25.02 -6.82
CA SER A 23 -1.00 -26.24 -7.25
C SER A 23 0.11 -26.64 -6.28
N MET A 24 0.87 -25.68 -5.74
CA MET A 24 1.88 -25.95 -4.71
C MET A 24 1.24 -26.44 -3.41
N LYS A 25 0.10 -25.85 -3.00
CA LYS A 25 -0.66 -26.30 -1.83
C LYS A 25 -1.15 -27.75 -1.98
N ALA A 26 -1.68 -28.09 -3.16
CA ALA A 26 -2.15 -29.45 -3.46
C ALA A 26 -1.03 -30.48 -3.38
N LYS A 27 0.21 -30.07 -3.69
CA LYS A 27 1.42 -30.89 -3.54
C LYS A 27 1.97 -30.95 -2.10
N GLY A 28 1.31 -30.30 -1.13
CA GLY A 28 1.77 -30.22 0.26
C GLY A 28 2.93 -29.24 0.49
N GLU A 29 3.38 -28.53 -0.53
CA GLU A 29 4.45 -27.55 -0.43
C GLU A 29 3.92 -26.18 0.00
N LYS A 30 4.71 -25.46 0.82
CA LYS A 30 4.37 -24.09 1.22
C LYS A 30 4.66 -23.13 0.07
N PRO A 31 3.67 -22.44 -0.51
CA PRO A 31 3.92 -21.49 -1.60
C PRO A 31 4.73 -20.30 -1.09
N ARG A 32 6.02 -20.25 -1.47
CA ARG A 32 6.93 -19.15 -1.17
C ARG A 32 6.94 -18.15 -2.34
N PRO A 33 7.07 -16.83 -2.07
CA PRO A 33 7.14 -15.84 -3.14
C PRO A 33 8.26 -16.12 -4.15
N VAL A 34 9.45 -16.50 -3.67
CA VAL A 34 10.63 -16.75 -4.51
C VAL A 34 10.39 -17.90 -5.49
N THR A 35 9.80 -19.01 -5.02
CA THR A 35 9.53 -20.18 -5.87
C THR A 35 8.47 -19.86 -6.92
N ILE A 36 7.43 -19.09 -6.56
CA ILE A 36 6.38 -18.67 -7.49
C ILE A 36 6.92 -17.72 -8.55
N ILE A 37 7.83 -16.81 -8.21
CA ILE A 37 8.45 -15.91 -9.19
C ILE A 37 9.28 -16.73 -10.18
N ALA A 38 10.04 -17.73 -9.70
CA ALA A 38 10.84 -18.58 -10.57
C ALA A 38 9.97 -19.42 -11.53
N THR A 39 8.83 -19.96 -11.08
CA THR A 39 7.91 -20.71 -11.93
C THR A 39 7.19 -19.80 -12.94
N LEU A 40 6.74 -18.63 -12.52
CA LEU A 40 6.08 -17.65 -13.41
C LEU A 40 7.06 -17.06 -14.43
N LYS A 41 8.33 -16.85 -14.06
CA LYS A 41 9.38 -16.40 -14.99
C LYS A 41 9.64 -17.45 -16.09
N LYS A 42 9.61 -18.75 -15.76
CA LYS A 42 9.69 -19.84 -16.76
C LYS A 42 8.50 -19.84 -17.72
N GLN A 43 7.35 -19.32 -17.31
CA GLN A 43 6.16 -19.15 -18.13
C GLN A 43 6.14 -17.82 -18.90
N GLY A 44 7.23 -17.04 -18.84
CA GLY A 44 7.33 -15.72 -19.49
C GLY A 44 6.54 -14.61 -18.78
N ILE A 45 6.07 -14.85 -17.55
CA ILE A 45 5.29 -13.88 -16.78
C ILE A 45 6.21 -13.22 -15.75
N GLU A 46 6.56 -11.96 -16.00
CA GLU A 46 7.31 -11.14 -15.04
C GLU A 46 6.38 -10.54 -13.98
N VAL A 47 6.66 -10.89 -12.73
CA VAL A 47 5.88 -10.48 -11.56
C VAL A 47 6.82 -10.05 -10.44
N SER A 48 6.48 -8.98 -9.74
CA SER A 48 7.28 -8.48 -8.62
C SER A 48 6.99 -9.25 -7.33
N SER A 49 8.00 -9.39 -6.46
CA SER A 49 7.85 -10.01 -5.14
C SER A 49 6.74 -9.38 -4.26
N PRO A 50 6.57 -8.05 -4.23
CA PRO A 50 5.45 -7.43 -3.52
C PRO A 50 4.08 -7.90 -4.03
N GLN A 51 3.89 -8.00 -5.35
CA GLN A 51 2.63 -8.45 -5.97
C GLN A 51 2.30 -9.89 -5.54
N VAL A 52 3.26 -10.81 -5.63
CA VAL A 52 3.09 -12.19 -5.19
C VAL A 52 2.78 -12.26 -3.69
N SER A 53 3.48 -11.47 -2.86
CA SER A 53 3.22 -11.43 -1.42
C SER A 53 1.81 -10.96 -1.07
N MET A 54 1.29 -9.96 -1.80
CA MET A 54 -0.08 -9.47 -1.61
C MET A 54 -1.11 -10.53 -1.99
N VAL A 55 -0.92 -11.22 -3.11
CA VAL A 55 -1.83 -12.28 -3.54
C VAL A 55 -1.82 -13.46 -2.56
N LEU A 56 -0.65 -13.92 -2.13
CA LEU A 56 -0.53 -15.00 -1.13
C LEU A 56 -1.16 -14.64 0.22
N LYS A 57 -1.03 -13.37 0.66
CA LYS A 57 -1.71 -12.88 1.86
C LYS A 57 -3.23 -12.91 1.69
N ARG A 58 -3.77 -12.43 0.56
CA ARG A 58 -5.21 -12.44 0.26
C ARG A 58 -5.78 -13.85 0.20
N MET A 59 -4.99 -14.82 -0.25
CA MET A 59 -5.36 -16.23 -0.28
C MET A 59 -5.17 -16.98 1.06
N GLY A 60 -4.70 -16.31 2.11
CA GLY A 60 -4.52 -16.91 3.44
C GLY A 60 -3.28 -17.80 3.58
N PHE A 61 -2.36 -17.82 2.63
CA PHE A 61 -1.14 -18.64 2.69
C PHE A 61 -0.08 -18.11 3.65
N ARG A 62 -0.11 -16.81 3.94
CA ARG A 62 0.83 -16.18 4.86
C ARG A 62 0.11 -15.83 6.15
N PRO A 63 0.57 -16.31 7.32
CA PRO A 63 0.00 -15.90 8.60
C PRO A 63 0.01 -14.39 8.67
N GLN A 64 -1.17 -13.78 8.78
CA GLN A 64 -1.27 -12.39 9.15
C GLN A 64 -0.71 -12.33 10.57
N ARG A 65 0.50 -11.79 10.71
CA ARG A 65 1.14 -11.61 12.01
C ARG A 65 0.19 -10.74 12.83
N ARG A 66 -0.69 -11.39 13.61
CA ARG A 66 -1.51 -10.74 14.62
C ARG A 66 -0.48 -10.09 15.51
N ARG A 67 -0.40 -8.75 15.47
CA ARG A 67 0.30 -8.01 16.51
C ARG A 67 -0.31 -8.55 17.80
N LYS A 68 0.51 -9.20 18.61
CA LYS A 68 0.13 -9.78 19.89
C LYS A 68 -0.35 -8.60 20.74
N GLY A 69 -1.63 -8.29 20.64
CA GLY A 69 -2.33 -7.41 21.58
C GLY A 69 -2.15 -8.02 22.96
N GLY A 70 -1.82 -7.14 23.92
CA GLY A 70 -1.27 -7.45 25.23
C GLY A 70 -1.71 -8.78 25.85
N LYS A 71 -0.72 -9.62 26.18
CA LYS A 71 -0.85 -10.42 27.40
C LYS A 71 -0.82 -9.42 28.55
N ALA A 72 -1.95 -9.24 29.22
CA ALA A 72 -2.00 -8.66 30.54
C ALA A 72 -1.08 -9.47 31.46
N ALA A 73 -0.06 -8.81 32.01
CA ALA A 73 0.66 -9.25 33.20
C ALA A 73 1.40 -8.06 33.83
N ALA A 74 0.99 -7.75 35.06
CA ALA A 74 1.60 -6.90 36.09
C ALA A 74 1.59 -5.36 35.89
N PRO A 75 1.01 -4.60 36.85
CA PRO A 75 1.10 -3.15 36.89
C PRO A 75 2.42 -2.75 37.55
N ARG A 76 3.25 -1.96 36.87
CA ARG A 76 4.21 -1.11 37.58
C ARG A 76 4.68 0.07 36.73
N ALA A 77 4.61 1.23 37.41
CA ALA A 77 5.26 2.50 37.11
C ALA A 77 4.75 3.31 35.90
N ALA A 78 3.83 4.22 36.21
CA ALA A 78 3.69 5.58 35.69
C ALA A 78 4.48 5.91 34.41
N ALA A 79 3.90 5.61 33.25
CA ALA A 79 4.30 6.25 32.01
C ALA A 79 3.58 7.60 31.89
N LYS A 80 4.38 8.68 31.94
CA LYS A 80 3.98 10.07 31.71
C LYS A 80 3.03 10.15 30.50
N LYS A 81 1.95 10.94 30.63
CA LYS A 81 1.05 11.28 29.52
C LYS A 81 1.85 11.92 28.39
N ILE A 82 2.27 11.13 27.41
CA ILE A 82 2.79 11.65 26.16
C ILE A 82 1.58 12.23 25.43
N ALA A 83 1.67 13.52 25.15
CA ALA A 83 0.67 14.32 24.47
C ALA A 83 0.08 13.55 23.28
N ARG A 84 -1.25 13.64 23.18
CA ARG A 84 -2.10 13.12 22.11
C ARG A 84 -1.43 13.42 20.76
N VAL A 85 -0.75 12.44 20.18
CA VAL A 85 -0.21 12.54 18.82
C VAL A 85 -1.42 12.80 17.93
N LYS A 86 -1.49 14.01 17.36
CA LYS A 86 -2.52 14.40 16.40
C LYS A 86 -2.60 13.28 15.38
N THR A 87 -3.77 12.65 15.31
CA THR A 87 -4.10 11.63 14.30
C THR A 87 -3.61 12.10 12.94
N PRO A 88 -2.90 11.26 12.16
CA PRO A 88 -2.55 11.64 10.81
C PRO A 88 -3.86 11.91 10.06
N VAL A 89 -4.05 13.15 9.62
CA VAL A 89 -5.15 13.53 8.75
C VAL A 89 -5.03 12.64 7.52
N LYS A 90 -6.05 11.82 7.27
CA LYS A 90 -6.08 10.96 6.10
C LYS A 90 -6.32 11.88 4.89
N ILE A 91 -5.25 12.21 4.17
CA ILE A 91 -5.32 12.99 2.94
C ILE A 91 -5.81 12.05 1.84
N SER A 92 -6.98 12.34 1.27
CA SER A 92 -7.52 11.61 0.11
C SER A 92 -6.96 12.17 -1.20
N VAL A 93 -7.10 11.42 -2.29
CA VAL A 93 -6.70 11.89 -3.63
C VAL A 93 -7.56 13.09 -4.06
N ASP A 94 -8.82 13.12 -3.64
CA ASP A 94 -9.74 14.22 -3.93
C ASP A 94 -9.29 15.52 -3.21
N ASP A 95 -8.79 15.40 -1.97
CA ASP A 95 -8.21 16.54 -1.24
C ASP A 95 -6.99 17.12 -1.97
N LEU A 96 -6.16 16.26 -2.57
CA LEU A 96 -5.00 16.70 -3.35
C LEU A 96 -5.41 17.39 -4.65
N LEU A 97 -6.46 16.92 -5.33
CA LEU A 97 -7.01 17.57 -6.52
C LEU A 97 -7.62 18.93 -6.18
N ALA A 98 -8.34 19.03 -5.08
CA ALA A 98 -8.87 20.30 -4.59
C ALA A 98 -7.74 21.27 -4.23
N ALA A 99 -6.74 20.82 -3.48
CA ALA A 99 -5.56 21.62 -3.14
C ALA A 99 -4.80 22.10 -4.38
N LYS A 100 -4.68 21.26 -5.42
CA LYS A 100 -4.05 21.66 -6.69
C LYS A 100 -4.79 22.81 -7.37
N LYS A 101 -6.13 22.75 -7.45
CA LYS A 101 -6.94 23.84 -8.03
C LYS A 101 -6.77 25.14 -7.25
N VAL A 102 -6.64 25.07 -5.93
CA VAL A 102 -6.37 26.26 -5.09
C VAL A 102 -4.98 26.81 -5.37
N ALA A 103 -3.96 25.95 -5.41
CA ALA A 103 -2.58 26.37 -5.74
C ALA A 103 -2.48 27.02 -7.12
N GLU A 104 -3.22 26.52 -8.13
CA GLU A 104 -3.28 27.12 -9.47
C GLU A 104 -3.88 28.54 -9.44
N LYS A 105 -4.92 28.80 -8.62
CA LYS A 105 -5.51 30.14 -8.48
C LYS A 105 -4.56 31.15 -7.86
N PHE A 106 -3.70 30.72 -6.94
CA PHE A 106 -2.72 31.58 -6.28
C PHE A 106 -1.34 31.55 -6.96
N GLY A 107 -1.21 30.86 -8.11
CA GLY A 107 0.00 30.71 -8.89
C GLY A 107 1.02 29.72 -8.33
N SER A 108 1.07 29.52 -7.01
CA SER A 108 1.91 28.52 -6.35
C SER A 108 1.30 28.01 -5.04
N ALA A 109 1.73 26.82 -4.61
CA ALA A 109 1.33 26.25 -3.33
C ALA A 109 1.80 27.10 -2.14
N ASP A 110 3.02 27.64 -2.19
CA ASP A 110 3.57 28.50 -1.14
C ASP A 110 2.77 29.81 -1.02
N ASN A 111 2.33 30.39 -2.14
CA ASN A 111 1.51 31.60 -2.12
C ASN A 111 0.10 31.32 -1.55
N ALA A 112 -0.50 30.18 -1.92
CA ALA A 112 -1.76 29.74 -1.35
C ALA A 112 -1.69 29.58 0.18
N ILE A 113 -0.59 29.00 0.70
CA ILE A 113 -0.37 28.86 2.14
C ILE A 113 -0.29 30.24 2.81
N LYS A 114 0.50 31.18 2.27
CA LYS A 114 0.63 32.53 2.82
C LYS A 114 -0.71 33.27 2.88
N VAL A 115 -1.51 33.18 1.83
CA VAL A 115 -2.83 33.81 1.77
C VAL A 115 -3.79 33.18 2.79
N LEU A 116 -3.81 31.84 2.89
CA LEU A 116 -4.65 31.14 3.88
C LEU A 116 -4.21 31.43 5.32
N GLU A 117 -2.91 31.57 5.58
CA GLU A 117 -2.39 32.00 6.89
C GLU A 117 -2.78 33.44 7.21
N ALA A 118 -2.71 34.35 6.24
CA ALA A 118 -3.16 35.73 6.41
C ALA A 118 -4.66 35.79 6.71
N LEU A 119 -5.48 35.07 5.92
CA LEU A 119 -6.94 34.98 6.11
C LEU A 119 -7.29 34.45 7.50
N LYS A 120 -6.59 33.41 7.97
CA LYS A 120 -6.78 32.86 9.32
C LYS A 120 -6.52 33.88 10.44
N ARG A 121 -5.64 34.87 10.22
CA ARG A 121 -5.39 35.97 11.18
C ARG A 121 -6.46 37.05 11.16
N PHE A 122 -7.23 37.15 10.08
CA PHE A 122 -8.37 38.07 9.98
C PHE A 122 -9.67 37.45 10.53
N GLU A 123 -9.82 36.13 10.40
CA GLU A 123 -11.03 35.41 10.86
C GLU A 123 -10.93 34.86 12.31
N GLY A 124 -9.74 34.89 12.92
CA GLY A 124 -9.49 34.43 14.29
C GLY A 124 -9.36 35.57 15.28
#